data_AF-A0A837IH94-F1
#
_entry.id   AF-A0A837IH94-F1
#
_cell.length_a   1.000
_cell.length_b   1.000
_cell.length_c   1.000
_cell.angle_alpha   90.00
_cell.angle_beta   90.00
_cell.angle_gamma   90.00
#
_symmetry.space_group_name_H-M   'P 1'
#
loop_
_entity.id
_entity.type
_entity.pdbx_description
1 polymer ?
#
loop_
_entity_poly.entity_id
_entity_poly.type
_entity_poly.pdbx_seq_one_letter_code
_entity_poly.pdbx_strand_id
1 'polypeptide(L)'
;MNPDWVDTAVRFPDEVQKSYTTNSHKHIKVINGFKIVAAVKRQGSDWIITSAWWNSVGTSTATKDNRFFLEKWVDKILRSPESLLKSKK
;
A
#
# COMPACT_ATOMS: atom_id res chain seq x y z
N MET A 1 8.35 -7.69 -8.44
CA MET A 1 8.57 -7.26 -7.04
C MET A 1 10.04 -6.90 -6.92
N ASN A 2 10.37 -5.68 -6.48
CA ASN A 2 11.78 -5.27 -6.40
C ASN A 2 12.44 -5.97 -5.19
N PRO A 3 13.50 -6.79 -5.38
CA PRO A 3 14.22 -7.43 -4.27
C PRO A 3 14.74 -6.44 -3.22
N ASP A 4 15.01 -5.18 -3.61
CA ASP A 4 15.46 -4.12 -2.70
C ASP A 4 14.48 -3.88 -1.53
N TRP A 5 13.18 -4.10 -1.77
CA TRP A 5 12.17 -3.88 -0.75
C TRP A 5 12.20 -4.95 0.35
N VAL A 6 12.60 -6.18 0.00
CA VAL A 6 12.78 -7.26 0.98
C VAL A 6 14.04 -7.01 1.80
N ASP A 7 15.14 -6.61 1.16
CA ASP A 7 16.38 -6.25 1.87
C ASP A 7 16.15 -5.08 2.84
N THR A 8 15.43 -4.05 2.39
CA THR A 8 15.04 -2.92 3.24
C THR A 8 14.17 -3.37 4.42
N ALA A 9 13.20 -4.26 4.20
CA ALA A 9 12.34 -4.79 5.26
C ALA A 9 13.11 -5.63 6.29
N VAL A 10 14.14 -6.35 5.86
CA VAL A 10 14.98 -7.17 6.74
C VAL A 10 15.93 -6.30 7.57
N ARG A 11 16.58 -5.30 6.96
CA ARG A 11 17.56 -4.42 7.62
C ARG A 11 16.91 -3.38 8.52
N PHE A 12 15.78 -2.80 8.08
CA PHE A 12 15.10 -1.70 8.75
C PHE A 12 13.60 -2.00 8.91
N PRO A 13 13.21 -3.04 9.67
CA PRO A 13 11.81 -3.32 9.92
C PRO A 13 11.16 -2.19 10.73
N ASP A 14 9.91 -1.87 10.43
CA ASP A 14 9.11 -0.96 11.25
C ASP A 14 8.58 -1.72 12.49
N GLU A 15 8.33 -3.02 12.35
CA GLU A 15 7.87 -3.89 13.42
C GLU A 15 8.58 -5.25 13.34
N VAL A 16 8.98 -5.79 14.50
CA VAL A 16 9.54 -7.14 14.62
C VAL A 16 8.63 -7.97 15.51
N GLN A 17 7.95 -8.96 14.93
CA GLN A 17 7.11 -9.90 15.68
C GLN A 17 7.88 -11.19 15.94
N LYS A 18 8.18 -11.47 17.21
CA LYS A 18 8.82 -12.72 17.62
C LYS A 18 7.80 -13.86 17.64
N SER A 19 8.18 -15.02 17.13
CA SER A 19 7.36 -16.22 17.28
C SER A 19 7.44 -16.73 18.72
N TYR A 20 6.29 -17.09 19.30
CA TYR A 20 6.23 -17.68 20.64
C TYR A 20 6.64 -19.16 20.67
N THR A 21 6.57 -19.85 19.52
CA THR A 21 6.79 -21.29 19.41
C THR A 21 8.14 -21.64 18.78
N THR A 22 8.83 -20.69 18.16
CA THR A 22 10.11 -20.92 17.48
C THR A 22 11.05 -19.73 17.64
N ASN A 23 12.35 -19.93 17.45
CA ASN A 23 13.37 -18.85 17.41
C ASN A 23 13.34 -18.05 16.09
N SER A 24 12.15 -17.85 15.52
CA SER A 24 11.94 -17.07 14.30
C SER A 24 11.35 -15.69 14.62
N HIS A 25 11.66 -14.73 13.76
CA HIS A 25 11.18 -13.36 13.84
C HIS A 25 10.54 -13.00 12.50
N LYS A 26 9.44 -12.25 12.53
CA LYS A 26 8.84 -11.66 11.35
C LYS A 26 9.21 -10.19 11.34
N HIS A 27 10.01 -9.79 10.36
CA HIS A 27 10.37 -8.41 10.10
C HIS A 27 9.31 -7.85 9.16
N ILE A 28 8.66 -6.78 9.60
CA ILE A 28 7.51 -6.19 8.92
C ILE A 28 7.89 -4.76 8.56
N LYS A 29 7.69 -4.40 7.28
CA LYS A 29 7.87 -3.03 6.80
C LYS A 29 6.73 -2.62 5.89
N VAL A 30 6.26 -1.39 6.01
CA VAL A 30 5.23 -0.85 5.12
C VAL A 30 5.86 0.10 4.11
N ILE A 31 5.81 -0.26 2.83
CA ILE A 31 6.34 0.55 1.72
C ILE A 31 5.23 0.72 0.69
N ASN A 32 4.89 1.96 0.33
CA ASN A 32 3.94 2.28 -0.75
C ASN A 32 2.57 1.58 -0.62
N GLY A 33 2.05 1.44 0.60
CA GLY A 33 0.76 0.76 0.85
C GLY A 33 0.84 -0.77 0.89
N PHE A 34 2.04 -1.35 0.75
CA PHE A 34 2.27 -2.79 0.88
C PHE A 34 3.00 -3.10 2.17
N LYS A 35 2.47 -4.04 2.94
CA LYS A 35 3.11 -4.63 4.13
C LYS A 35 3.96 -5.79 3.66
N ILE A 36 5.26 -5.57 3.64
CA ILE A 36 6.26 -6.56 3.34
C ILE A 36 6.59 -7.28 4.64
N VAL A 37 6.51 -8.60 4.61
CA VAL A 37 6.78 -9.48 5.75
C VAL A 37 7.90 -10.42 5.36
N ALA A 38 9.02 -10.33 6.07
CA ALA A 38 10.15 -11.23 5.94
C ALA A 38 10.24 -12.10 7.20
N ALA A 39 10.07 -13.42 7.05
CA ALA A 39 10.34 -14.37 8.10
C ALA A 39 11.84 -14.67 8.14
N VAL A 40 12.45 -14.35 9.27
CA VAL A 40 13.88 -14.50 9.53
C VAL A 40 14.07 -15.52 10.65
N LYS A 41 14.94 -16.50 10.43
CA LYS A 41 15.29 -17.52 11.42
C LYS A 41 16.80 -17.49 11.64
N ARG A 42 17.21 -17.78 12.87
CA ARG A 42 18.61 -18.01 13.18
C ARG A 42 19.03 -19.44 12.79
N GLN A 43 20.08 -19.57 12.00
CA GLN A 43 20.72 -20.84 11.66
C GLN A 43 22.20 -20.76 12.05
N GLY A 44 22.54 -21.32 13.21
CA GLY A 44 23.89 -21.18 13.78
C GLY A 44 24.19 -19.74 14.19
N SER A 45 25.28 -19.18 13.66
CA SER A 45 25.65 -17.77 13.82
C SER A 45 24.85 -16.82 12.94
N ASP A 46 24.23 -17.34 11.87
CA ASP A 46 23.74 -16.50 10.78
C ASP A 46 22.22 -16.34 10.85
N TRP A 47 21.74 -15.23 10.29
CA TRP A 47 20.32 -14.98 10.10
C TRP A 47 19.95 -15.29 8.65
N ILE A 48 19.00 -16.21 8.47
CA ILE A 48 18.50 -16.59 7.15
C ILE A 48 17.07 -16.10 6.97
N ILE A 49 16.77 -15.65 5.75
CA ILE A 49 15.40 -15.33 5.34
C ILE A 49 14.77 -16.63 4.87
N THR A 50 13.78 -17.15 5.60
CA THR A 50 13.11 -18.41 5.25
C THR A 50 11.99 -18.21 4.25
N SER A 51 11.32 -17.07 4.32
CA SER A 51 10.25 -16.71 3.40
C SER A 51 10.00 -15.22 3.47
N ALA A 52 9.65 -14.62 2.33
CA ALA A 52 9.21 -13.25 2.25
C ALA A 52 7.92 -13.20 1.43
N TRP A 53 6.93 -12.48 1.95
CA TRP A 53 5.69 -12.23 1.24
C TRP A 53 5.26 -10.80 1.49
N TRP A 54 4.29 -10.34 0.70
CA TRP A 54 3.75 -9.01 0.81
C TRP A 54 2.24 -9.13 0.86
N ASN A 55 1.64 -8.33 1.73
CA ASN A 55 0.20 -8.15 1.81
C ASN A 55 -0.10 -6.71 1.44
N SER A 56 -1.09 -6.47 0.59
CA SER A 56 -1.67 -5.14 0.48
C SER A 56 -2.19 -4.76 1.87
N VAL A 57 -1.68 -3.68 2.46
CA VAL A 57 -2.34 -3.09 3.63
C VAL A 57 -3.57 -2.45 3.02
N GLY A 58 -4.69 -3.15 3.14
CA GLY A 58 -5.93 -2.88 2.43
C GLY A 58 -6.01 -1.42 2.03
N THR A 59 -6.03 -1.20 0.73
CA THR A 59 -6.55 0.04 0.21
C THR A 59 -7.92 0.23 0.87
N SER A 60 -8.02 1.23 1.75
CA SER A 60 -9.05 2.21 1.49
C SER A 60 -8.81 2.67 0.06
N THR A 61 -9.33 1.92 -0.92
CA THR A 61 -9.43 2.29 -2.32
C THR A 61 -10.52 3.35 -2.41
N ALA A 62 -10.40 4.41 -1.62
CA ALA A 62 -10.25 5.66 -2.31
C ALA A 62 -8.88 5.52 -3.02
N THR A 63 -8.79 4.97 -4.24
CA THR A 63 -9.12 5.78 -5.42
C THR A 63 -9.57 7.15 -4.94
N LYS A 64 -8.61 7.92 -4.42
CA LYS A 64 -8.78 9.35 -4.25
C LYS A 64 -8.94 9.75 -5.70
N ASP A 65 -10.19 9.72 -6.12
CA ASP A 65 -10.68 10.20 -7.38
C ASP A 65 -10.37 11.69 -7.25
N ASN A 66 -9.11 12.02 -7.54
CA ASN A 66 -8.53 13.33 -7.40
C ASN A 66 -9.01 14.20 -8.57
N ARG A 67 -10.23 13.93 -9.05
CA ARG A 67 -11.09 14.87 -9.74
C ARG A 67 -11.56 15.84 -8.68
N PHE A 68 -10.67 16.79 -8.43
CA PHE A 68 -10.85 17.98 -7.63
C PHE A 68 -12.32 18.41 -7.61
N PHE A 69 -12.85 18.79 -6.46
CA PHE A 69 -14.19 19.39 -6.36
C PHE A 69 -14.40 20.52 -7.40
N LEU A 70 -13.32 21.19 -7.82
CA LEU A 70 -13.31 22.13 -8.94
C LEU A 70 -13.72 21.50 -10.28
N GLU A 71 -13.18 20.34 -10.67
CA GLU A 71 -13.55 19.70 -11.95
C GLU A 71 -15.03 19.32 -11.98
N LYS A 72 -15.58 18.77 -10.87
CA LYS A 72 -17.02 18.51 -10.78
C LYS A 72 -17.87 19.79 -10.83
N TRP A 73 -17.36 20.90 -10.28
CA TRP A 73 -18.07 22.18 -10.31
C TRP A 73 -18.02 22.82 -11.70
N VAL A 74 -16.86 22.81 -12.35
CA VAL A 74 -16.64 23.30 -13.72
C VAL A 74 -17.45 22.48 -14.73
N ASP A 75 -17.46 21.14 -14.62
CA ASP A 75 -18.24 20.28 -15.51
C ASP A 75 -19.76 20.47 -15.31
N LYS A 76 -20.21 20.75 -14.06
CA LYS A 76 -21.60 21.09 -13.77
C LYS A 76 -21.99 22.46 -14.35
N ILE A 77 -21.10 23.44 -14.32
CA ILE A 77 -21.35 24.77 -14.90
C ILE A 77 -21.35 24.71 -16.43
N LEU A 78 -20.40 24.00 -17.04
CA LEU A 78 -20.30 23.88 -18.49
C LEU A 78 -21.48 23.10 -19.10
N ARG A 79 -22.06 22.14 -18.38
CA ARG A 79 -23.26 21.40 -18.81
C ARG A 79 -24.59 22.09 -18.51
N SER A 80 -24.62 23.09 -17.63
CA SER A 80 -25.85 23.81 -17.28
C SER A 80 -26.41 24.73 -18.40
N PRO A 81 -25.61 25.37 -19.28
CA PRO A 81 -26.17 26.16 -20.37
C PRO A 81 -26.76 25.31 -21.51
N GLU A 82 -26.29 24.08 -21.72
CA GLU A 82 -26.86 23.18 -22.75
C GLU A 82 -28.28 22.71 -22.40
N SER A 83 -28.59 22.50 -21.12
CA SER A 83 -29.93 22.09 -20.69
C SER A 83 -30.95 23.24 -20.74
N LEU A 84 -30.51 24.48 -20.53
CA LEU A 84 -31.37 25.67 -20.66
C LEU A 84 -31.65 26.04 -22.13
N LEU A 85 -30.72 25.75 -23.04
CA LEU A 85 -30.91 26.00 -24.49
C LEU A 85 -31.83 24.96 -25.15
N LYS A 86 -31.86 23.70 -24.68
CA LYS A 86 -32.78 22.68 -25.21
C LYS A 86 -34.22 22.78 -24.68
N SER A 87 -34.45 23.49 -23.57
CA SER A 87 -35.80 23.69 -23.00
C SER A 87 -36.57 24.84 -23.65
N LYS A 88 -35.97 25.58 -24.58
CA LYS A 88 -36.58 26.78 -25.21
C LYS A 88 -36.80 26.63 -26.72
N LYS A 89 -37.07 25.41 -27.18
CA LYS A 89 -37.53 25.14 -28.54
C LYS A 89 -38.82 24.35 -28.51
#